data_AF-A0A821GBV2-F1
#
_entry.id   AF-A0A821GBV2-F1
#
_cell.length_a   1.000
_cell.length_b   1.000
_cell.length_c   1.000
_cell.angle_alpha   90.00
_cell.angle_beta   90.00
_cell.angle_gamma   90.00
#
_symmetry.space_group_name_H-M   'P 1'
#
loop_
_entity.id
_entity.type
_entity.pdbx_description
1 polymer ?
#
loop_
_entity_poly.entity_id
_entity_poly.type
_entity_poly.pdbx_seq_one_letter_code
_entity_poly.pdbx_strand_id
1 'polypeptide(L)'
;IERILPIAGESQKQEFSYVLSKQIYHSVSEGHLWFSIFSRPPSNRFTRVQRCTCCFVLLFTAMFLNILYYDQANEAKTTKTTESLSFGPLYITPQQIGIGVIVELLSLVPTLLLIQLFRRTLSRRSSQQTSPLREALYKLKQESMPIESNRKKQSKCIFPWWFLFIIYGLSFLLAIISTFFIIVRGIEFGDLKTQKWLTSLISGFFSSILLIQPLKKQSPFTHRTQIHVNRLDENELVGARDRRVKELHMWSIIRELLTYLCFLMIIYLTTYSNINPNAFLQVKQLRNFFLNTKQIDRDYTKILTIDQYWNWLENSFVSNIRAQQWYNDEAPRNLSGFINDKSNRLIGWAIMRQLRIKIDSCETKISSVCKRDYSFFNEEKQSFEPGWINQTSKISNSSIRRAFMYRTGDELDTYIYVGDHETYNSGGYVYEYRGRLADLRSNLSELHRLNWIDSQTRAVIIQLSLYNPNVALFTCVTFLVEFLSTGGLFPQSRFEPLSFQGLDIFSYFLL
;
A
#
# COMPACT_ATOMS: atom_id res chain seq x y z
N ILE A 1 24.55 -25.49 -17.11
CA ILE A 1 26.01 -25.20 -17.04
C ILE A 1 26.56 -25.89 -15.80
N GLU A 2 27.19 -27.05 -15.93
CA GLU A 2 27.88 -27.70 -14.82
C GLU A 2 29.07 -26.81 -14.39
N ARG A 3 28.99 -26.26 -13.18
CA ARG A 3 30.09 -25.47 -12.61
C ARG A 3 31.06 -26.44 -11.93
N ILE A 4 32.14 -26.81 -12.62
CA ILE A 4 33.23 -27.56 -12.03
C ILE A 4 33.93 -26.65 -11.00
N LEU A 5 34.04 -27.09 -9.74
CA LEU A 5 34.73 -26.36 -8.66
C LEU A 5 36.18 -26.89 -8.54
N PRO A 6 37.18 -26.21 -9.13
CA PRO A 6 38.58 -26.65 -9.08
C PRO A 6 39.17 -26.49 -7.68
N ILE A 7 40.22 -27.27 -7.41
CA ILE A 7 41.00 -27.16 -6.16
C ILE A 7 41.88 -25.91 -6.26
N ALA A 8 41.89 -25.07 -5.23
CA ALA A 8 42.74 -23.88 -5.20
C ALA A 8 44.23 -24.26 -5.16
N GLY A 9 45.03 -23.69 -6.07
CA GLY A 9 46.49 -23.83 -6.10
C GLY A 9 47.19 -23.07 -4.96
N GLU A 10 48.46 -23.38 -4.68
CA GLU A 10 49.21 -22.70 -3.59
C GLU A 10 49.41 -21.20 -3.84
N SER A 11 49.61 -20.78 -5.09
CA SER A 11 49.69 -19.36 -5.47
C SER A 11 48.37 -18.62 -5.22
N GLN A 12 47.24 -19.23 -5.54
CA GLN A 12 45.89 -18.68 -5.31
C GLN A 12 45.57 -18.55 -3.82
N LYS A 13 46.10 -19.43 -2.97
CA LYS A 13 45.91 -19.35 -1.51
C LYS A 13 46.66 -18.16 -0.88
N GLN A 14 47.74 -17.69 -1.52
CA GLN A 14 48.53 -16.54 -1.07
C GLN A 14 48.03 -15.22 -1.67
N GLU A 15 47.11 -15.26 -2.64
CA GLU A 15 46.54 -14.07 -3.25
C GLU A 15 45.86 -13.20 -2.20
N PHE A 16 46.18 -11.90 -2.20
CA PHE A 16 45.69 -10.96 -1.21
C PHE A 16 44.15 -10.93 -1.16
N SER A 17 43.48 -10.98 -2.31
CA SER A 17 42.01 -11.01 -2.42
C SER A 17 41.40 -12.20 -1.65
N TYR A 18 42.00 -13.38 -1.80
CA TYR A 18 41.60 -14.61 -1.13
C TYR A 18 41.89 -14.55 0.37
N VAL A 19 43.10 -14.16 0.76
CA VAL A 19 43.50 -14.05 2.17
C VAL A 19 42.65 -13.01 2.90
N LEU A 20 42.43 -11.85 2.30
CA LEU A 20 41.59 -10.78 2.82
C LEU A 20 40.14 -11.25 2.94
N SER A 21 39.54 -11.80 1.88
CA SER A 21 38.16 -12.31 1.90
C SER A 21 37.97 -13.40 2.95
N LYS A 22 38.92 -14.32 3.06
CA LYS A 22 38.92 -15.39 4.07
C LYS A 22 39.06 -14.84 5.49
N GLN A 23 39.96 -13.89 5.71
CA GLN A 23 40.17 -13.28 7.01
C GLN A 23 38.96 -12.42 7.44
N ILE A 24 38.38 -11.64 6.52
CA ILE A 24 37.14 -10.90 6.74
C ILE A 24 36.00 -11.87 7.04
N TYR A 25 35.83 -12.93 6.24
CA TYR A 25 34.80 -13.94 6.46
C TYR A 25 34.90 -14.56 7.86
N HIS A 26 36.10 -14.97 8.28
CA HIS A 26 36.30 -15.53 9.62
C HIS A 26 36.07 -14.48 10.72
N SER A 27 36.62 -13.28 10.56
CA SER A 27 36.46 -12.17 11.53
C SER A 27 34.99 -11.80 11.73
N VAL A 28 34.25 -11.57 10.64
CA VAL A 28 32.84 -11.16 10.67
C VAL A 28 31.94 -12.33 11.10
N SER A 29 32.20 -13.55 10.63
CA SER A 29 31.39 -14.72 11.00
C SER A 29 31.52 -15.13 12.48
N GLU A 30 32.69 -14.94 13.09
CA GLU A 30 32.88 -15.22 14.51
C GLU A 30 32.53 -14.02 15.39
N GLY A 31 32.73 -12.80 14.90
CA GLY A 31 32.49 -11.54 15.61
C GLY A 31 31.02 -11.14 15.65
N HIS A 32 30.36 -11.09 14.49
CA HIS A 32 29.09 -10.38 14.32
C HIS A 32 27.88 -11.30 14.43
N LEU A 33 27.01 -11.10 15.43
CA LEU A 33 25.86 -12.00 15.71
C LEU A 33 24.95 -12.18 14.47
N TRP A 34 24.55 -11.08 13.83
CA TRP A 34 23.70 -11.10 12.63
C TRP A 34 24.33 -11.83 11.43
N PHE A 35 25.55 -11.45 11.04
CA PHE A 35 26.25 -12.09 9.91
C PHE A 35 26.63 -13.56 10.18
N SER A 36 26.84 -13.92 11.46
CA SER A 36 27.20 -15.27 11.88
C SER A 36 26.13 -16.32 11.58
N ILE A 37 24.87 -15.92 11.31
CA ILE A 37 23.78 -16.82 10.90
C ILE A 37 24.09 -17.44 9.53
N PHE A 38 24.50 -16.60 8.58
CA PHE A 38 24.73 -17.00 7.18
C PHE A 38 26.11 -17.62 6.96
N SER A 39 27.10 -17.16 7.72
CA SER A 39 28.53 -17.42 7.45
C SER A 39 29.20 -18.36 8.46
N ARG A 40 28.44 -19.09 9.30
CA ARG A 40 29.00 -19.93 10.39
C ARG A 40 30.13 -20.86 9.89
N PRO A 41 31.32 -20.85 10.54
CA PRO A 41 32.38 -21.80 10.21
C PRO A 41 31.98 -23.21 10.71
N PRO A 42 32.31 -24.27 9.95
CA PRO A 42 31.90 -25.64 10.28
C PRO A 42 32.48 -26.16 11.61
N SER A 43 33.59 -25.58 12.07
CA SER A 43 34.26 -25.95 13.34
C SER A 43 33.53 -25.46 14.60
N ASN A 44 32.66 -24.45 14.49
CA ASN A 44 32.07 -23.80 15.66
C ASN A 44 30.82 -24.53 16.15
N ARG A 45 30.77 -24.93 17.42
CA ARG A 45 29.64 -25.68 18.02
C ARG A 45 28.33 -24.87 18.15
N PHE A 46 28.40 -23.55 18.15
CA PHE A 46 27.23 -22.66 18.21
C PHE A 46 26.49 -22.67 16.87
N THR A 47 25.29 -23.27 16.83
CA THR A 47 24.54 -23.54 15.59
C THR A 47 23.92 -22.30 14.98
N ARG A 48 23.55 -22.36 13.69
CA ARG A 48 22.86 -21.26 12.99
C ARG A 48 21.49 -20.95 13.61
N VAL A 49 20.75 -21.98 14.04
CA VAL A 49 19.44 -21.83 14.69
C VAL A 49 19.57 -21.12 16.03
N GLN A 50 20.56 -21.49 16.84
CA GLN A 50 20.83 -20.80 18.12
C GLN A 50 21.20 -19.33 17.90
N ARG A 51 22.05 -19.02 16.90
CA ARG A 51 22.39 -17.64 16.50
C ARG A 51 21.15 -16.84 16.08
N CYS A 52 20.31 -17.45 15.25
CA CYS A 52 19.05 -16.87 14.80
C CYS A 52 18.12 -16.55 15.97
N THR A 53 18.02 -17.47 16.93
CA THR A 53 17.21 -17.29 18.16
C THR A 53 17.73 -16.12 18.99
N CYS A 54 19.04 -15.99 19.18
CA CYS A 54 19.64 -14.85 19.87
C CYS A 54 19.33 -13.52 19.15
N CYS A 55 19.41 -13.48 17.81
CA CYS A 55 19.05 -12.29 17.03
C CYS A 55 17.57 -11.92 17.17
N PHE A 56 16.67 -12.91 17.13
CA PHE A 56 15.24 -12.67 17.35
C PHE A 56 14.97 -12.10 18.74
N VAL A 57 15.55 -12.71 19.78
CA VAL A 57 15.41 -12.21 21.16
C VAL A 57 15.95 -10.78 21.30
N LEU A 58 17.11 -10.47 20.70
CA LEU A 58 17.67 -9.12 20.68
C LEU A 58 16.68 -8.13 20.05
N LEU A 59 16.17 -8.44 18.86
CA LEU A 59 15.24 -7.58 18.13
C LEU A 59 13.93 -7.35 18.89
N PHE A 60 13.29 -8.40 19.39
CA PHE A 60 12.03 -8.28 20.13
C PHE A 60 12.21 -7.54 21.46
N THR A 61 13.32 -7.79 22.16
CA THR A 61 13.63 -7.08 23.41
C THR A 61 13.95 -5.62 23.14
N ALA A 62 14.70 -5.30 22.09
CA ALA A 62 14.97 -3.93 21.68
C ALA A 62 13.69 -3.20 21.29
N MET A 63 12.82 -3.82 20.47
CA MET A 63 11.51 -3.26 20.11
C MET A 63 10.62 -3.01 21.34
N PHE A 64 10.60 -3.97 22.28
CA PHE A 64 9.83 -3.86 23.52
C PHE A 64 10.35 -2.75 24.44
N LEU A 65 11.66 -2.67 24.67
CA LEU A 65 12.25 -1.60 25.47
C LEU A 65 12.07 -0.23 24.80
N ASN A 66 12.12 -0.18 23.47
CA ASN A 66 11.92 1.04 22.71
C ASN A 66 10.47 1.53 22.82
N ILE A 67 9.48 0.65 22.67
CA ILE A 67 8.07 1.04 22.80
C ILE A 67 7.73 1.48 24.23
N LEU A 68 8.28 0.81 25.25
CA LEU A 68 8.13 1.22 26.65
C LEU A 68 8.73 2.60 26.93
N TYR A 69 9.85 2.93 26.29
CA TYR A 69 10.44 4.27 26.43
C TYR A 69 9.50 5.36 25.91
N TYR A 70 8.90 5.17 24.73
CA TYR A 70 7.95 6.13 24.14
C TYR A 70 6.59 6.18 24.86
N ASP A 71 6.23 5.10 25.54
CA ASP A 71 5.05 5.05 26.40
C ASP A 71 5.25 5.88 27.69
N GLN A 72 6.42 5.77 28.32
CA GLN A 72 6.77 6.53 29.53
C GLN A 72 7.19 7.97 29.25
N ALA A 73 7.72 8.26 28.06
CA ALA A 73 8.07 9.59 27.62
C ALA A 73 6.80 10.42 27.32
N ASN A 74 6.05 10.74 28.37
CA ASN A 74 5.02 11.77 28.33
C ASN A 74 5.70 13.09 27.98
N GLU A 75 5.36 13.63 26.82
CA GLU A 75 5.74 14.95 26.33
C GLU A 75 7.23 15.26 26.46
N ALA A 76 8.05 14.68 25.56
CA ALA A 76 9.33 15.29 25.26
C ALA A 76 9.08 16.71 24.74
N LYS A 77 9.21 17.67 25.65
CA LYS A 77 9.22 19.12 25.42
C LYS A 77 9.80 19.42 24.05
N THR A 78 9.08 20.27 23.32
CA THR A 78 9.46 20.92 22.07
C THR A 78 10.72 21.77 22.28
N THR A 79 11.88 21.18 22.55
CA THR A 79 13.16 21.90 22.55
C THR A 79 13.65 22.01 21.13
N LYS A 80 13.29 23.17 20.54
CA LYS A 80 13.98 23.95 19.49
C LYS A 80 14.74 23.15 18.42
N THR A 81 14.23 23.25 17.19
CA THR A 81 14.96 23.21 15.89
C THR A 81 16.35 22.57 15.99
N THR A 82 16.39 21.25 16.08
CA THR A 82 17.59 20.48 15.78
C THR A 82 17.46 20.03 14.34
N GLU A 83 18.48 20.25 13.53
CA GLU A 83 18.55 19.85 12.12
C GLU A 83 18.06 18.40 11.97
N SER A 84 16.85 18.25 11.43
CA SER A 84 16.25 16.95 11.17
C SER A 84 16.60 16.56 9.74
N LEU A 85 17.32 15.46 9.59
CA LEU A 85 17.51 14.86 8.27
C LEU A 85 16.19 14.16 7.91
N SER A 86 15.41 14.78 7.02
CA SER A 86 14.15 14.22 6.54
C SER A 86 14.43 13.24 5.40
N PHE A 87 14.09 11.98 5.62
CA PHE A 87 13.97 10.98 4.57
C PHE A 87 12.49 10.63 4.41
N GLY A 88 11.79 11.39 3.55
CA GLY A 88 10.34 11.25 3.37
C GLY A 88 9.55 11.49 4.67
N PRO A 89 8.58 10.62 5.03
CA PRO A 89 7.76 10.77 6.25
C PRO A 89 8.55 10.50 7.54
N LEU A 90 9.82 10.09 7.44
CA LEU A 90 10.69 9.80 8.57
C LEU A 90 11.65 10.96 8.82
N TYR A 91 11.47 11.62 9.97
CA TYR A 91 12.40 12.64 10.46
C TYR A 91 13.41 11.97 11.37
N ILE A 92 14.66 11.84 10.91
CA ILE A 92 15.74 11.32 11.74
C ILE A 92 16.33 12.49 12.52
N THR A 93 16.10 12.49 13.83
CA THR A 93 16.75 13.45 14.74
C THR A 93 17.92 12.80 15.46
N PRO A 94 18.99 13.55 15.78
CA PRO A 94 20.10 13.03 16.59
C PRO A 94 19.64 12.46 17.95
N GLN A 95 18.56 13.00 18.51
CA GLN A 95 17.93 12.53 19.74
C GLN A 95 17.38 11.10 19.58
N GLN A 96 16.68 10.81 18.48
CA GLN A 96 16.17 9.47 18.19
C GLN A 96 17.30 8.46 17.97
N ILE A 97 18.38 8.87 17.32
CA ILE A 97 19.59 8.03 17.18
C ILE A 97 20.15 7.69 18.56
N GLY A 98 20.27 8.69 19.44
CA GLY A 98 20.73 8.47 20.81
C GLY A 98 19.85 7.50 21.61
N ILE A 99 18.52 7.65 21.52
CA ILE A 99 17.56 6.74 22.15
C ILE A 99 17.72 5.31 21.59
N GLY A 100 17.80 5.18 20.27
CA GLY A 100 18.00 3.90 19.59
C GLY A 100 19.26 3.17 20.07
N VAL A 101 20.38 3.89 20.18
CA VAL A 101 21.65 3.36 20.69
C VAL A 101 21.53 2.89 22.15
N ILE A 102 20.92 3.70 23.03
CA ILE A 102 20.79 3.38 24.46
C ILE A 102 19.91 2.14 24.67
N VAL A 103 18.76 2.10 24.00
CA VAL A 103 17.83 0.97 24.09
C VAL A 103 18.49 -0.31 23.56
N GLU A 104 19.22 -0.21 22.46
CA GLU A 104 19.95 -1.36 21.90
C GLU A 104 21.02 -1.87 22.87
N LEU A 105 21.80 -0.97 23.48
CA LEU A 105 22.78 -1.34 24.50
C LEU A 105 22.15 -2.06 25.70
N LEU A 106 20.96 -1.62 26.14
CA LEU A 106 20.21 -2.27 27.21
C LEU A 106 19.73 -3.68 26.80
N SER A 107 19.28 -3.83 25.57
CA SER A 107 18.80 -5.11 25.01
C SER A 107 19.92 -6.15 24.79
N LEU A 108 21.19 -5.72 24.72
CA LEU A 108 22.33 -6.63 24.59
C LEU A 108 22.56 -7.47 25.85
N VAL A 109 22.22 -6.97 27.04
CA VAL A 109 22.43 -7.67 28.32
C VAL A 109 21.75 -9.06 28.36
N PRO A 110 20.42 -9.18 28.15
CA PRO A 110 19.75 -10.48 28.10
C PRO A 110 20.25 -11.36 26.94
N THR A 111 20.61 -10.74 25.81
CA THR A 111 21.14 -11.46 24.64
C THR A 111 22.50 -12.09 24.92
N LEU A 112 23.40 -11.39 25.61
CA LEU A 112 24.72 -11.92 26.00
C LEU A 112 24.58 -13.08 26.99
N LEU A 113 23.65 -12.99 27.94
CA LEU A 113 23.32 -14.10 28.84
C LEU A 113 22.83 -15.33 28.05
N LEU A 114 21.90 -15.13 27.10
CA LEU A 114 21.40 -16.21 26.23
C LEU A 114 22.54 -16.88 25.43
N ILE A 115 23.46 -16.08 24.87
CA ILE A 115 24.63 -16.58 24.14
C ILE A 115 25.53 -17.41 25.05
N GLN A 116 25.76 -16.97 26.29
CA GLN A 116 26.56 -17.73 27.26
C GLN A 116 25.91 -19.06 27.63
N LEU A 117 24.59 -19.09 27.84
CA LEU A 117 23.83 -20.31 28.10
C LEU A 117 23.96 -21.31 26.94
N PHE A 118 23.72 -20.88 25.69
CA PHE A 118 23.87 -21.73 24.52
C PHE A 118 25.30 -22.25 24.32
N ARG A 119 26.32 -21.46 24.62
CA ARG A 119 27.73 -21.89 24.54
C ARG A 119 28.10 -22.92 25.61
N ARG A 120 27.44 -22.90 26.77
CA ARG A 120 27.69 -23.83 27.89
C ARG A 120 26.87 -25.13 27.79
N THR A 121 25.86 -25.19 26.92
CA THR A 121 25.12 -26.44 26.64
C THR A 121 25.84 -27.35 25.65
N LEU A 122 25.90 -28.65 25.94
CA LEU A 122 26.34 -29.67 24.97
C LEU A 122 25.18 -30.12 24.06
N SER A 123 25.44 -30.25 22.76
CA SER A 123 24.51 -30.90 21.83
C SER A 123 24.76 -32.41 21.81
N ARG A 124 23.68 -33.21 21.95
CA ARG A 124 23.67 -34.69 21.90
C ARG A 124 24.38 -35.27 20.66
N ARG A 125 24.40 -34.53 19.54
CA ARG A 125 24.98 -34.98 18.25
C ARG A 125 26.50 -35.16 18.23
N SER A 126 27.25 -34.56 19.16
CA SER A 126 28.72 -34.69 19.15
C SER A 126 29.21 -36.09 19.53
N SER A 127 28.36 -36.94 20.12
CA SER A 127 28.76 -38.27 20.61
C SER A 127 28.29 -39.44 19.74
N GLN A 128 27.45 -39.20 18.72
CA GLN A 128 26.80 -40.27 17.93
C GLN A 128 27.11 -40.23 16.43
N GLN A 129 28.00 -39.33 15.98
CA GLN A 129 28.28 -39.12 14.55
C GLN A 129 29.77 -39.31 14.19
N THR A 130 30.43 -40.28 14.81
CA THR A 130 31.54 -41.00 14.17
C THR A 130 30.91 -42.13 13.36
N SER A 131 31.09 -42.14 12.04
CA SER A 131 30.80 -43.39 11.31
C SER A 131 31.75 -44.47 11.86
N PRO A 132 31.32 -45.73 12.00
CA PRO A 132 32.19 -46.80 12.50
C PRO A 132 33.50 -46.89 11.70
N LEU A 133 33.46 -46.53 10.42
CA LEU A 133 34.63 -46.43 9.53
C LEU A 133 35.61 -45.31 9.93
N ARG A 134 35.11 -44.15 10.36
CA ARG A 134 35.95 -43.00 10.77
C ARG A 134 36.59 -43.24 12.13
N GLU A 135 35.90 -43.98 13.01
CA GLU A 135 36.41 -44.40 14.31
C GLU A 135 37.49 -45.48 14.16
N ALA A 136 37.33 -46.40 13.21
CA ALA A 136 38.36 -47.37 12.81
C ALA A 136 39.61 -46.70 12.21
N LEU A 137 39.42 -45.74 11.29
CA LEU A 137 40.52 -44.94 10.71
C LEU A 137 41.27 -44.10 11.76
N TYR A 138 40.55 -43.59 12.76
CA TYR A 138 41.18 -42.82 13.84
C TYR A 138 42.02 -43.70 14.76
N LYS A 139 41.55 -44.93 15.06
CA LYS A 139 42.30 -45.93 15.83
C LYS A 139 43.57 -46.38 15.11
N LEU A 140 43.49 -46.66 13.81
CA LEU A 140 44.66 -47.01 12.98
C LEU A 140 45.71 -45.87 12.93
N LYS A 141 45.26 -44.61 12.96
CA LYS A 141 46.14 -43.44 12.99
C LYS A 141 46.74 -43.15 14.37
N GLN A 142 46.14 -43.67 15.44
CA GLN A 142 46.62 -43.49 16.81
C GLN A 142 47.75 -44.47 17.17
N GLU A 143 47.81 -45.62 16.51
CA GLU A 143 48.92 -46.58 16.67
C GLU A 143 50.24 -46.09 16.07
N SER A 144 50.23 -45.06 15.22
CA SER A 144 51.41 -44.60 14.47
C SER A 144 52.09 -43.33 15.01
N MET A 145 51.83 -42.87 16.23
CA MET A 145 52.49 -41.67 16.80
C MET A 145 52.99 -41.90 18.23
N PRO A 146 54.16 -41.36 18.62
CA PRO A 146 54.68 -41.50 19.98
C PRO A 146 53.88 -40.66 20.97
N ILE A 147 53.77 -41.19 22.19
CA ILE A 147 53.01 -40.64 23.32
C ILE A 147 53.73 -39.40 23.88
N GLU A 148 53.10 -38.23 23.81
CA GLU A 148 53.51 -37.05 24.57
C GLU A 148 52.42 -36.61 25.57
N SER A 149 52.89 -36.07 26.68
CA SER A 149 52.33 -36.19 28.02
C SER A 149 51.21 -35.20 28.39
N ASN A 150 50.40 -35.67 29.35
CA ASN A 150 49.37 -35.01 30.15
C ASN A 150 49.34 -33.46 30.17
N ARG A 151 48.30 -32.87 29.58
CA ARG A 151 47.79 -31.54 29.94
C ARG A 151 46.50 -31.67 30.77
N LYS A 152 46.55 -31.19 32.02
CA LYS A 152 45.41 -31.11 32.95
C LYS A 152 44.22 -30.38 32.28
N LYS A 153 43.10 -31.09 32.07
CA LYS A 153 41.82 -30.50 31.64
C LYS A 153 41.17 -29.77 32.81
N GLN A 154 41.14 -28.44 32.79
CA GLN A 154 40.25 -27.66 33.65
C GLN A 154 38.79 -28.07 33.42
N SER A 155 38.06 -28.38 34.50
CA SER A 155 36.64 -28.72 34.48
C SER A 155 35.82 -27.50 34.06
N LYS A 156 35.27 -27.54 32.84
CA LYS A 156 34.30 -26.54 32.40
C LYS A 156 32.93 -26.92 32.98
N CYS A 157 32.26 -25.99 33.64
CA CYS A 157 30.84 -26.10 33.99
C CYS A 157 30.01 -26.20 32.69
N ILE A 158 29.47 -27.38 32.42
CA ILE A 158 28.77 -27.72 31.19
C ILE A 158 27.36 -28.19 31.54
N PHE A 159 26.34 -27.65 30.86
CA PHE A 159 24.94 -28.02 31.09
C PHE A 159 24.52 -29.25 30.29
N PRO A 160 23.59 -30.08 30.81
CA PRO A 160 23.01 -31.21 30.09
C PRO A 160 22.30 -30.82 28.79
N TRP A 161 22.15 -31.77 27.86
CA TRP A 161 21.52 -31.54 26.55
C TRP A 161 20.05 -31.08 26.64
N TRP A 162 19.27 -31.59 27.60
CA TRP A 162 17.84 -31.22 27.76
C TRP A 162 17.65 -29.74 28.11
N PHE A 163 18.67 -29.09 28.69
CA PHE A 163 18.64 -27.67 29.01
C PHE A 163 18.46 -26.78 27.77
N LEU A 164 18.74 -27.30 26.56
CA LEU A 164 18.42 -26.62 25.30
C LEU A 164 16.92 -26.33 25.15
N PHE A 165 16.05 -27.25 25.55
CA PHE A 165 14.60 -27.05 25.45
C PHE A 165 14.13 -25.90 26.34
N ILE A 166 14.75 -25.75 27.52
CA ILE A 166 14.46 -24.63 28.42
C ILE A 166 14.89 -23.30 27.80
N ILE A 167 16.08 -23.22 27.21
CA ILE A 167 16.55 -21.96 26.58
C ILE A 167 15.63 -21.56 25.42
N TYR A 168 15.23 -22.51 24.57
CA TYR A 168 14.29 -22.23 23.48
C TYR A 168 12.90 -21.84 24.00
N GLY A 169 12.39 -22.53 25.03
CA GLY A 169 11.11 -22.19 25.66
C GLY A 169 11.11 -20.78 26.25
N LEU A 170 12.18 -20.40 26.97
CA LEU A 170 12.34 -19.05 27.51
C LEU A 170 12.41 -17.99 26.40
N SER A 171 13.15 -18.27 25.33
CA SER A 171 13.27 -17.36 24.17
C SER A 171 11.92 -17.14 23.49
N PHE A 172 11.13 -18.21 23.35
CA PHE A 172 9.80 -18.14 22.77
C PHE A 172 8.81 -17.38 23.65
N LEU A 173 8.81 -17.65 24.95
CA LEU A 173 7.97 -16.93 25.92
C LEU A 173 8.28 -15.44 25.92
N LEU A 174 9.56 -15.07 25.94
CA LEU A 174 10.00 -13.67 25.87
C LEU A 174 9.52 -13.00 24.59
N ALA A 175 9.63 -13.66 23.43
CA ALA A 175 9.14 -13.12 22.17
C ALA A 175 7.61 -12.92 22.16
N ILE A 176 6.83 -13.85 22.72
CA ILE A 176 5.37 -13.70 22.85
C ILE A 176 5.03 -12.51 23.73
N ILE A 177 5.66 -12.41 24.91
CA ILE A 177 5.42 -11.32 25.85
C ILE A 177 5.75 -9.98 25.19
N SER A 178 6.93 -9.85 24.56
CA SER A 178 7.30 -8.65 23.83
C SER A 178 6.30 -8.32 22.73
N THR A 179 5.89 -9.29 21.92
CA THR A 179 4.93 -9.08 20.81
C THR A 179 3.58 -8.58 21.32
N PHE A 180 3.05 -9.18 22.39
CA PHE A 180 1.80 -8.76 23.00
C PHE A 180 1.84 -7.29 23.43
N PHE A 181 2.88 -6.87 24.16
CA PHE A 181 3.02 -5.48 24.59
C PHE A 181 3.27 -4.51 23.44
N ILE A 182 4.03 -4.92 22.42
CA ILE A 182 4.28 -4.11 21.22
C ILE A 182 2.95 -3.82 20.49
N ILE A 183 2.09 -4.82 20.33
CA ILE A 183 0.79 -4.65 19.64
C ILE A 183 -0.13 -3.76 20.45
N VAL A 184 -0.31 -4.05 21.76
CA VAL A 184 -1.23 -3.30 22.62
C VAL A 184 -0.85 -1.82 22.67
N ARG A 185 0.43 -1.51 22.91
CA ARG A 185 0.89 -0.11 22.97
C ARG A 185 1.03 0.53 21.59
N GLY A 186 1.32 -0.26 20.56
CA GLY A 186 1.44 0.22 19.18
C GLY A 186 0.12 0.74 18.62
N ILE A 187 -1.01 0.16 19.00
CA ILE A 187 -2.35 0.62 18.58
C ILE A 187 -2.71 1.96 19.23
N GLU A 188 -2.23 2.23 20.44
CA GLU A 188 -2.46 3.50 21.15
C GLU A 188 -1.60 4.65 20.62
N PHE A 189 -0.56 4.36 19.84
CA PHE A 189 0.35 5.37 19.31
C PHE A 189 -0.26 6.04 18.06
N GLY A 190 -0.44 7.37 18.12
CA GLY A 190 -0.75 8.17 16.93
C GLY A 190 0.45 8.29 15.98
N ASP A 191 0.20 8.71 14.75
CA ASP A 191 1.18 8.71 13.63
C ASP A 191 2.54 9.31 14.00
N LEU A 192 2.56 10.46 14.68
CA LEU A 192 3.79 11.14 15.08
C LEU A 192 4.64 10.35 16.08
N LYS A 193 4.00 9.65 17.05
CA LYS A 193 4.73 8.81 18.01
C LYS A 193 5.26 7.56 17.32
N THR A 194 4.44 6.96 16.47
CA THR A 194 4.82 5.78 15.67
C THR A 194 6.02 6.06 14.77
N GLN A 195 6.05 7.24 14.12
CA GLN A 195 7.21 7.66 13.32
C GLN A 195 8.48 7.78 14.16
N LYS A 196 8.44 8.47 15.32
CA LYS A 196 9.60 8.62 16.21
C LYS A 196 10.09 7.28 16.76
N TRP A 197 9.16 6.42 17.14
CA TRP A 197 9.45 5.05 17.58
C TRP A 197 10.18 4.27 16.47
N LEU A 198 9.63 4.28 15.25
CA LEU A 198 10.20 3.57 14.11
C LEU A 198 11.60 4.07 13.74
N THR A 199 11.84 5.39 13.70
CA THR A 199 13.18 5.94 13.37
C THR A 199 14.21 5.62 14.44
N SER A 200 13.83 5.64 15.71
CA SER A 200 14.73 5.24 16.81
C SER A 200 15.04 3.73 16.76
N LEU A 201 14.09 2.90 16.33
CA LEU A 201 14.29 1.46 16.15
C LEU A 201 15.26 1.17 14.99
N ILE A 202 15.06 1.82 13.85
CA ILE A 202 15.93 1.66 12.67
C ILE A 202 17.35 2.11 13.01
N SER A 203 17.52 3.27 13.64
CA SER A 203 18.84 3.76 14.04
C SER A 203 19.52 2.82 15.05
N GLY A 204 18.79 2.34 16.07
CA GLY A 204 19.28 1.34 17.02
C GLY A 204 19.74 0.04 16.35
N PHE A 205 18.99 -0.49 15.39
CA PHE A 205 19.37 -1.67 14.62
C PHE A 205 20.70 -1.47 13.87
N PHE A 206 20.87 -0.34 13.17
CA PHE A 206 22.13 -0.03 12.47
C PHE A 206 23.28 0.20 13.46
N SER A 207 23.02 0.83 14.60
CA SER A 207 24.00 0.96 15.68
C SER A 207 24.40 -0.41 16.23
N SER A 208 23.50 -1.38 16.34
CA SER A 208 23.82 -2.76 16.76
C SER A 208 24.86 -3.42 15.84
N ILE A 209 24.74 -3.22 14.53
CA ILE A 209 25.65 -3.78 13.52
C ILE A 209 27.07 -3.21 13.68
N LEU A 210 27.18 -1.93 14.04
CA LEU A 210 28.46 -1.25 14.25
C LEU A 210 29.05 -1.56 15.63
N LEU A 211 28.22 -1.57 16.69
CA LEU A 211 28.64 -1.72 18.08
C LEU A 211 28.98 -3.16 18.49
N ILE A 212 28.48 -4.19 17.78
CA ILE A 212 28.76 -5.59 18.11
C ILE A 212 30.18 -6.03 17.67
N GLN A 213 30.86 -5.24 16.82
CA GLN A 213 32.19 -5.55 16.28
C GLN A 213 33.35 -5.53 17.31
N PRO A 214 33.45 -4.61 18.29
CA PRO A 214 34.59 -4.54 19.21
C PRO A 214 34.42 -5.38 20.50
N LEU A 215 33.20 -5.59 20.99
CA LEU A 215 32.96 -6.10 22.36
C LEU A 215 33.33 -7.59 22.57
N LYS A 216 33.52 -8.35 21.49
CA LYS A 216 33.80 -9.79 21.57
C LYS A 216 35.29 -10.15 21.65
N LYS A 217 36.18 -9.22 21.27
CA LYS A 217 37.64 -9.41 21.38
C LYS A 217 38.12 -9.52 22.85
N GLN A 218 37.31 -9.07 23.81
CA GLN A 218 37.65 -9.08 25.24
C GLN A 218 37.04 -10.27 26.02
N SER A 219 36.23 -11.15 25.41
CA SER A 219 35.76 -12.32 26.15
C SER A 219 36.93 -13.30 26.34
N PRO A 220 37.31 -13.68 27.58
CA PRO A 220 38.51 -14.47 27.87
C PRO A 220 38.43 -15.94 27.41
N PHE A 221 37.42 -16.31 26.63
CA PHE A 221 37.09 -17.70 26.29
C PHE A 221 37.34 -18.07 24.81
N THR A 222 37.84 -17.16 23.98
CA THR A 222 38.23 -17.43 22.59
C THR A 222 39.69 -17.88 22.52
N HIS A 223 40.02 -19.02 23.13
CA HIS A 223 41.29 -19.67 22.84
C HIS A 223 41.21 -20.24 21.41
N ARG A 224 41.90 -19.58 20.47
CA ARG A 224 42.03 -20.01 19.07
C ARG A 224 42.85 -21.29 19.07
N THR A 225 42.20 -22.45 19.00
CA THR A 225 42.89 -23.69 18.68
C THR A 225 43.20 -23.62 17.18
N GLN A 226 44.46 -23.38 16.83
CA GLN A 226 44.93 -23.58 15.45
C GLN A 226 44.78 -25.07 15.16
N ILE A 227 43.69 -25.43 14.48
CA ILE A 227 43.53 -26.76 13.92
C ILE A 227 44.41 -26.78 12.66
N HIS A 228 45.49 -27.57 12.70
CA HIS A 228 46.28 -27.84 11.50
C HIS A 228 45.38 -28.61 10.53
N VAL A 229 44.96 -27.94 9.45
CA VAL A 229 44.04 -28.54 8.47
C VAL A 229 44.87 -29.46 7.59
N ASN A 230 44.77 -30.78 7.81
CA ASN A 230 45.29 -31.76 6.87
C ASN A 230 44.54 -31.63 5.54
N ARG A 231 45.21 -31.93 4.42
CA ARG A 231 44.59 -32.00 3.09
C ARG A 231 43.41 -32.97 3.17
N LEU A 232 42.22 -32.53 2.74
CA LEU A 232 41.03 -33.39 2.75
C LEU A 232 41.27 -34.59 1.82
N ASP A 233 40.77 -35.75 2.23
CA ASP A 233 40.74 -36.96 1.41
C ASP A 233 39.84 -36.76 0.18
N GLU A 234 40.07 -37.51 -0.89
CA GLU A 234 39.37 -37.33 -2.18
C GLU A 234 37.85 -37.52 -2.03
N ASN A 235 37.44 -38.49 -1.21
CA ASN A 235 36.03 -38.72 -0.86
C ASN A 235 35.43 -37.54 -0.06
N GLU A 236 36.20 -36.92 0.84
CA GLU A 236 35.76 -35.75 1.59
C GLU A 236 35.66 -34.51 0.70
N LEU A 237 36.53 -34.40 -0.33
CA LEU A 237 36.50 -33.33 -1.31
C LEU A 237 35.23 -33.40 -2.18
N VAL A 238 34.83 -34.59 -2.63
CA VAL A 238 33.58 -34.82 -3.36
C VAL A 238 32.38 -34.40 -2.49
N GLY A 239 32.32 -34.86 -1.23
CA GLY A 239 31.26 -34.46 -0.31
C GLY A 239 31.23 -32.94 -0.02
N ALA A 240 32.38 -32.27 0.01
CA ALA A 240 32.47 -30.82 0.17
C ALA A 240 31.97 -30.07 -1.09
N ARG A 241 32.26 -30.58 -2.29
CA ARG A 241 31.76 -30.03 -3.56
C ARG A 241 30.24 -30.13 -3.63
N ASP A 242 29.66 -31.29 -3.31
CA ASP A 242 28.20 -31.48 -3.33
C ASP A 242 27.47 -30.53 -2.37
N ARG A 243 28.03 -30.35 -1.15
CA ARG A 243 27.50 -29.38 -0.20
C ARG A 243 27.57 -27.96 -0.74
N ARG A 244 28.68 -27.59 -1.38
CA ARG A 244 28.87 -26.25 -1.94
C ARG A 244 27.89 -25.97 -3.08
N VAL A 245 27.61 -26.94 -3.94
CA VAL A 245 26.60 -26.81 -5.01
C VAL A 245 25.21 -26.57 -4.42
N LYS A 246 24.83 -27.29 -3.36
CA LYS A 246 23.56 -27.08 -2.64
C LYS A 246 23.49 -25.69 -2.01
N GLU A 247 24.57 -25.22 -1.37
CA GLU A 247 24.63 -23.86 -0.83
C GLU A 247 24.43 -22.78 -1.90
N LEU A 248 25.07 -22.94 -3.07
CA LEU A 248 24.93 -21.99 -4.18
C LEU A 248 23.48 -21.95 -4.71
N HIS A 249 22.82 -23.10 -4.82
CA HIS A 249 21.40 -23.16 -5.19
C HIS A 249 20.52 -22.48 -4.14
N MET A 250 20.74 -22.74 -2.85
CA MET A 250 19.97 -22.08 -1.78
C MET A 250 20.17 -20.56 -1.78
N TRP A 251 21.39 -20.07 -2.03
CA TRP A 251 21.64 -18.63 -2.15
C TRP A 251 20.93 -18.01 -3.37
N SER A 252 20.80 -18.73 -4.50
CA SER A 252 20.00 -18.26 -5.63
C SER A 252 18.53 -18.12 -5.25
N ILE A 253 17.96 -19.14 -4.59
CA ILE A 253 16.57 -19.14 -4.12
C ILE A 253 16.32 -18.02 -3.12
N ILE A 254 17.22 -17.81 -2.14
CA ILE A 254 17.10 -16.73 -1.15
C ILE A 254 17.11 -15.36 -1.83
N ARG A 255 17.99 -15.17 -2.82
CA ARG A 255 18.06 -13.91 -3.58
C ARG A 255 16.76 -13.67 -4.36
N GLU A 256 16.25 -14.68 -5.06
CA GLU A 256 14.98 -14.60 -5.77
C GLU A 256 13.81 -14.29 -4.82
N LEU A 257 13.74 -14.99 -3.69
CA LEU A 257 12.72 -14.75 -2.66
C LEU A 257 12.77 -13.31 -2.13
N LEU A 258 13.97 -12.78 -1.88
CA LEU A 258 14.13 -11.40 -1.41
C LEU A 258 13.69 -10.40 -2.48
N THR A 259 13.99 -10.65 -3.75
CA THR A 259 13.48 -9.85 -4.87
C THR A 259 11.95 -9.86 -4.93
N TYR A 260 11.31 -11.04 -4.80
CA TYR A 260 9.85 -11.13 -4.78
C TYR A 260 9.22 -10.43 -3.57
N LEU A 261 9.82 -10.52 -2.39
CA LEU A 261 9.35 -9.83 -1.20
C LEU A 261 9.44 -8.30 -1.35
N CYS A 262 10.55 -7.79 -1.91
CA CYS A 262 10.68 -6.38 -2.22
C CYS A 262 9.62 -5.92 -3.23
N PHE A 263 9.38 -6.69 -4.30
CA PHE A 263 8.36 -6.39 -5.29
C PHE A 263 6.95 -6.36 -4.69
N LEU A 264 6.60 -7.36 -3.87
CA LEU A 264 5.30 -7.41 -3.20
C LEU A 264 5.13 -6.25 -2.21
N MET A 265 6.19 -5.88 -1.50
CA MET A 265 6.18 -4.72 -0.60
C MET A 265 5.93 -3.41 -1.35
N ILE A 266 6.53 -3.24 -2.54
CA ILE A 266 6.26 -2.09 -3.41
C ILE A 266 4.78 -2.09 -3.82
N ILE A 267 4.25 -3.20 -4.38
CA ILE A 267 2.83 -3.27 -4.76
C ILE A 267 1.91 -2.95 -3.57
N TYR A 268 2.18 -3.52 -2.41
CA TYR A 268 1.40 -3.26 -1.19
C TYR A 268 1.41 -1.78 -0.81
N LEU A 269 2.58 -1.14 -0.80
CA LEU A 269 2.69 0.29 -0.51
C LEU A 269 1.94 1.14 -1.55
N THR A 270 2.09 0.86 -2.84
CA THR A 270 1.47 1.65 -3.91
C THR A 270 -0.06 1.55 -3.90
N THR A 271 -0.60 0.37 -3.63
CA THR A 271 -2.05 0.14 -3.59
C THR A 271 -2.65 0.72 -2.32
N TYR A 272 -2.02 0.54 -1.17
CA TYR A 272 -2.57 1.00 0.11
C TYR A 272 -2.41 2.51 0.32
N SER A 273 -1.30 3.10 -0.12
CA SER A 273 -1.04 4.54 0.06
C SER A 273 -2.08 5.43 -0.63
N ASN A 274 -2.67 4.97 -1.73
CA ASN A 274 -3.59 5.77 -2.54
C ASN A 274 -5.07 5.60 -2.14
N ILE A 275 -5.38 4.77 -1.14
CA ILE A 275 -6.76 4.51 -0.72
C ILE A 275 -7.16 5.49 0.38
N ASN A 276 -8.12 6.37 0.09
CA ASN A 276 -8.76 7.20 1.11
C ASN A 276 -9.83 6.36 1.86
N PRO A 277 -9.72 6.17 3.19
CA PRO A 277 -10.66 5.32 3.95
C PRO A 277 -12.10 5.85 3.96
N ASN A 278 -12.30 7.16 3.73
CA ASN A 278 -13.62 7.79 3.74
C ASN A 278 -14.31 7.78 2.37
N ALA A 279 -13.64 7.34 1.30
CA ALA A 279 -14.20 7.36 -0.05
C ALA A 279 -15.51 6.57 -0.17
N PHE A 280 -15.56 5.38 0.44
CA PHE A 280 -16.77 4.55 0.46
C PHE A 280 -17.95 5.24 1.16
N LEU A 281 -17.69 5.86 2.33
CA LEU A 281 -18.72 6.54 3.11
C LEU A 281 -19.29 7.75 2.37
N GLN A 282 -18.44 8.51 1.69
CA GLN A 282 -18.86 9.65 0.87
C GLN A 282 -19.74 9.21 -0.30
N VAL A 283 -19.34 8.18 -1.05
CA VAL A 283 -20.15 7.65 -2.15
C VAL A 283 -21.49 7.13 -1.64
N LYS A 284 -21.50 6.41 -0.52
CA LYS A 284 -22.74 5.91 0.10
C LYS A 284 -23.68 7.04 0.50
N GLN A 285 -23.15 8.12 1.10
CA GLN A 285 -23.93 9.30 1.47
C GLN A 285 -24.50 10.00 0.23
N LEU A 286 -23.70 10.24 -0.80
CA LEU A 286 -24.15 10.89 -2.04
C LEU A 286 -25.20 10.08 -2.80
N ARG A 287 -25.04 8.75 -2.86
CA ARG A 287 -26.06 7.85 -3.43
C ARG A 287 -27.39 7.97 -2.68
N ASN A 288 -27.37 7.89 -1.36
CA ASN A 288 -28.59 8.05 -0.58
C ASN A 288 -29.21 9.44 -0.74
N PHE A 289 -28.38 10.49 -0.83
CA PHE A 289 -28.83 11.87 -0.95
C PHE A 289 -29.51 12.19 -2.30
N PHE A 290 -28.97 11.68 -3.42
CA PHE A 290 -29.51 11.95 -4.76
C PHE A 290 -30.54 10.92 -5.23
N LEU A 291 -30.39 9.66 -4.85
CA LEU A 291 -31.21 8.56 -5.38
C LEU A 291 -32.39 8.24 -4.47
N ASN A 292 -32.16 8.08 -3.17
CA ASN A 292 -33.14 7.55 -2.24
C ASN A 292 -33.86 8.67 -1.50
N THR A 293 -35.06 8.99 -1.95
CA THR A 293 -35.94 9.91 -1.23
C THR A 293 -37.13 9.15 -0.63
N LYS A 294 -37.61 9.61 0.53
CA LYS A 294 -38.72 8.96 1.26
C LYS A 294 -40.05 8.94 0.48
N GLN A 295 -40.13 9.69 -0.62
CA GLN A 295 -41.32 9.86 -1.45
C GLN A 295 -41.12 9.12 -2.79
N ILE A 296 -41.96 8.12 -3.07
CA ILE A 296 -41.80 7.19 -4.20
C ILE A 296 -41.73 7.92 -5.55
N ASP A 297 -42.53 8.96 -5.75
CA ASP A 297 -42.62 9.72 -7.02
C ASP A 297 -41.39 10.60 -7.33
N ARG A 298 -40.39 10.57 -6.44
CA ARG A 298 -39.20 11.43 -6.50
C ARG A 298 -37.90 10.61 -6.42
N ASP A 299 -37.98 9.29 -6.49
CA ASP A 299 -36.84 8.37 -6.51
C ASP A 299 -36.29 8.25 -7.94
N TYR A 300 -35.00 8.54 -8.12
CA TYR A 300 -34.35 8.50 -9.44
C TYR A 300 -34.35 7.10 -10.04
N THR A 301 -34.27 6.06 -9.21
CA THR A 301 -34.12 4.66 -9.67
C THR A 301 -35.40 4.06 -10.22
N LYS A 302 -36.56 4.69 -9.95
CA LYS A 302 -37.89 4.18 -10.31
C LYS A 302 -38.56 5.01 -11.40
N ILE A 303 -37.81 5.85 -12.10
CA ILE A 303 -38.33 6.71 -13.17
C ILE A 303 -38.62 5.84 -14.40
N LEU A 304 -39.89 5.85 -14.84
CA LEU A 304 -40.36 5.09 -16.01
C LEU A 304 -40.89 5.99 -17.13
N THR A 305 -41.26 7.24 -16.83
CA THR A 305 -41.88 8.18 -17.77
C THR A 305 -41.16 9.52 -17.83
N ILE A 306 -41.32 10.24 -18.94
CA ILE A 306 -40.69 11.56 -19.15
C ILE A 306 -41.19 12.57 -18.10
N ASP A 307 -42.48 12.56 -17.76
CA ASP A 307 -43.06 13.46 -16.76
C ASP A 307 -42.51 13.19 -15.36
N GLN A 308 -42.31 11.91 -14.99
CA GLN A 308 -41.63 11.55 -13.74
C GLN A 308 -40.18 12.04 -13.71
N TYR A 309 -39.49 12.01 -14.85
CA TYR A 309 -38.13 12.54 -14.96
C TYR A 309 -38.09 14.06 -14.75
N TRP A 310 -39.00 14.81 -15.39
CA TRP A 310 -39.14 16.25 -15.16
C TRP A 310 -39.51 16.58 -13.70
N ASN A 311 -40.44 15.83 -13.10
CA ASN A 311 -40.79 15.97 -11.69
C ASN A 311 -39.57 15.79 -10.78
N TRP A 312 -38.72 14.79 -11.07
CA TRP A 312 -37.46 14.58 -10.35
C TRP A 312 -36.49 15.75 -10.54
N LEU A 313 -36.32 16.26 -11.77
CA LEU A 313 -35.43 17.38 -12.06
C LEU A 313 -35.83 18.66 -11.31
N GLU A 314 -37.11 19.03 -11.37
CA GLU A 314 -37.62 20.27 -10.80
C GLU A 314 -37.69 20.24 -9.27
N ASN A 315 -38.18 19.13 -8.70
CA ASN A 315 -38.47 19.06 -7.27
C ASN A 315 -37.30 18.50 -6.43
N SER A 316 -36.60 17.48 -6.94
CA SER A 316 -35.52 16.81 -6.20
C SER A 316 -34.14 17.33 -6.61
N PHE A 317 -33.76 17.18 -7.88
CA PHE A 317 -32.40 17.46 -8.33
C PHE A 317 -32.00 18.92 -8.15
N VAL A 318 -32.81 19.87 -8.63
CA VAL A 318 -32.50 21.31 -8.52
C VAL A 318 -32.44 21.80 -7.08
N SER A 319 -33.33 21.27 -6.22
CA SER A 319 -33.30 21.57 -4.79
C SER A 319 -32.04 21.04 -4.12
N ASN A 320 -31.49 19.92 -4.59
CA ASN A 320 -30.31 19.28 -4.02
C ASN A 320 -28.99 19.95 -4.42
N ILE A 321 -28.86 20.51 -5.63
CA ILE A 321 -27.59 21.10 -6.13
C ILE A 321 -27.26 22.50 -5.58
N ARG A 322 -28.10 23.05 -4.70
CA ARG A 322 -27.90 24.34 -4.03
C ARG A 322 -28.27 24.24 -2.55
N ALA A 323 -27.42 24.78 -1.69
CA ALA A 323 -27.69 24.92 -0.27
C ALA A 323 -29.01 25.69 -0.04
N GLN A 324 -29.96 25.05 0.63
CA GLN A 324 -31.22 25.68 1.05
C GLN A 324 -31.07 26.38 2.40
N GLN A 325 -32.12 27.11 2.79
CA GLN A 325 -32.25 27.69 4.12
C GLN A 325 -32.12 26.63 5.21
N TRP A 326 -31.74 27.10 6.40
CA TRP A 326 -31.72 26.28 7.60
C TRP A 326 -33.14 26.02 8.12
N TYR A 327 -33.27 25.12 9.10
CA TYR A 327 -34.57 24.77 9.71
C TYR A 327 -35.25 25.95 10.43
N ASN A 328 -34.48 27.01 10.72
CA ASN A 328 -34.89 28.26 11.33
C ASN A 328 -35.04 29.40 10.29
N ASP A 329 -35.20 29.07 9.01
CA ASP A 329 -35.34 30.00 7.87
C ASP A 329 -34.14 30.92 7.60
N GLU A 330 -33.04 30.73 8.32
CA GLU A 330 -31.82 31.51 8.09
C GLU A 330 -31.17 31.15 6.75
N ALA A 331 -30.67 32.17 6.06
CA ALA A 331 -29.93 31.99 4.82
C ALA A 331 -28.60 31.24 5.09
N PRO A 332 -28.18 30.33 4.18
CA PRO A 332 -26.94 29.57 4.33
C PRO A 332 -25.72 30.45 4.01
N ARG A 333 -25.34 31.32 4.96
CA ARG A 333 -24.19 32.23 4.83
C ARG A 333 -22.90 31.43 4.62
N ASN A 334 -22.01 31.91 3.75
CA ASN A 334 -20.73 31.28 3.37
C ASN A 334 -20.83 29.88 2.74
N LEU A 335 -22.02 29.41 2.38
CA LEU A 335 -22.24 28.14 1.70
C LEU A 335 -22.59 28.34 0.22
N SER A 336 -22.14 29.44 -0.37
CA SER A 336 -22.32 29.69 -1.81
C SER A 336 -21.55 28.63 -2.61
N GLY A 337 -22.28 27.91 -3.46
CA GLY A 337 -21.73 26.80 -4.24
C GLY A 337 -21.72 25.45 -3.51
N PHE A 338 -22.17 25.36 -2.26
CA PHE A 338 -22.43 24.06 -1.63
C PHE A 338 -23.77 23.47 -2.09
N ILE A 339 -23.84 22.14 -2.14
CA ILE A 339 -25.09 21.42 -2.34
C ILE A 339 -25.90 21.41 -1.03
N ASN A 340 -27.15 20.92 -1.08
CA ASN A 340 -28.06 20.99 0.06
C ASN A 340 -27.65 20.12 1.28
N ASP A 341 -26.64 19.27 1.14
CA ASP A 341 -26.02 18.57 2.26
C ASP A 341 -25.07 19.45 3.10
N LYS A 342 -24.78 20.67 2.61
CA LYS A 342 -23.97 21.71 3.27
C LYS A 342 -22.52 21.28 3.56
N SER A 343 -22.08 20.17 2.97
CA SER A 343 -20.77 19.56 3.19
C SER A 343 -19.99 19.46 1.88
N ASN A 344 -20.65 19.09 0.79
CA ASN A 344 -20.04 19.00 -0.53
C ASN A 344 -20.19 20.32 -1.29
N ARG A 345 -19.08 20.83 -1.79
CA ARG A 345 -19.04 22.00 -2.67
C ARG A 345 -19.12 21.56 -4.13
N LEU A 346 -20.06 22.12 -4.89
CA LEU A 346 -20.11 21.97 -6.34
C LEU A 346 -18.99 22.80 -6.97
N ILE A 347 -18.14 22.15 -7.75
CA ILE A 347 -17.07 22.78 -8.51
C ILE A 347 -17.62 23.14 -9.89
N GLY A 348 -17.68 24.44 -10.21
CA GLY A 348 -18.32 24.95 -11.42
C GLY A 348 -19.84 24.88 -11.35
N TRP A 349 -20.46 24.18 -12.29
CA TRP A 349 -21.90 23.95 -12.36
C TRP A 349 -22.19 22.55 -12.91
N ALA A 350 -23.38 22.04 -12.61
CA ALA A 350 -23.85 20.82 -13.26
C ALA A 350 -24.20 21.11 -14.73
N ILE A 351 -24.03 20.12 -15.59
CA ILE A 351 -24.31 20.21 -17.02
C ILE A 351 -25.29 19.08 -17.37
N MET A 352 -26.42 19.42 -18.01
CA MET A 352 -27.37 18.47 -18.57
C MET A 352 -27.21 18.45 -20.09
N ARG A 353 -26.71 17.34 -20.62
CA ARG A 353 -26.48 17.11 -22.05
C ARG A 353 -27.49 16.12 -22.59
N GLN A 354 -28.05 16.43 -23.74
CA GLN A 354 -29.02 15.61 -24.44
C GLN A 354 -28.50 15.17 -25.80
N LEU A 355 -28.71 13.89 -26.08
CA LEU A 355 -28.53 13.30 -27.40
C LEU A 355 -29.88 12.93 -28.00
N ARG A 356 -30.06 13.27 -29.27
CA ARG A 356 -31.28 13.05 -30.03
C ARG A 356 -30.97 12.57 -31.44
N ILE A 357 -31.96 11.92 -32.05
CA ILE A 357 -31.88 11.41 -33.43
C ILE A 357 -32.68 12.28 -34.40
N LYS A 358 -32.31 12.21 -35.68
CA LYS A 358 -33.05 12.82 -36.79
C LYS A 358 -34.41 12.15 -36.97
N ILE A 359 -35.37 12.90 -37.50
CA ILE A 359 -36.66 12.35 -37.91
C ILE A 359 -36.47 11.66 -39.27
N ASP A 360 -36.53 10.34 -39.28
CA ASP A 360 -36.52 9.55 -40.52
C ASP A 360 -37.95 9.14 -40.91
N SER A 361 -38.26 9.22 -42.20
CA SER A 361 -39.46 8.61 -42.76
C SER A 361 -39.29 7.09 -42.84
N CYS A 362 -40.32 6.37 -42.41
CA CYS A 362 -40.36 4.91 -42.50
C CYS A 362 -41.31 4.46 -43.60
N GLU A 363 -40.91 3.45 -44.35
CA GLU A 363 -41.78 2.75 -45.31
C GLU A 363 -42.71 1.76 -44.59
N THR A 364 -43.48 2.21 -43.60
CA THR A 364 -44.49 1.37 -42.94
C THR A 364 -45.89 1.94 -43.10
N LYS A 365 -46.88 1.06 -43.27
CA LYS A 365 -48.27 1.43 -43.55
C LYS A 365 -49.03 2.09 -42.39
N ILE A 366 -48.45 2.11 -41.18
CA ILE A 366 -49.15 2.48 -39.93
C ILE A 366 -48.73 3.85 -39.40
N SER A 367 -47.49 4.27 -39.63
CA SER A 367 -46.99 5.60 -39.25
C SER A 367 -45.94 6.05 -40.27
N SER A 368 -46.03 7.30 -40.70
CA SER A 368 -45.04 7.94 -41.58
C SER A 368 -43.74 8.31 -40.85
N VAL A 369 -43.78 8.38 -39.51
CA VAL A 369 -42.65 8.79 -38.66
C VAL A 369 -42.15 7.60 -37.84
N CYS A 370 -40.87 7.29 -37.99
CA CYS A 370 -40.20 6.24 -37.23
C CYS A 370 -39.16 6.81 -36.27
N LYS A 371 -39.10 6.16 -35.10
CA LYS A 371 -38.13 6.46 -34.05
C LYS A 371 -37.19 5.27 -33.96
N ARG A 372 -36.01 5.39 -34.58
CA ARG A 372 -34.99 4.35 -34.56
C ARG A 372 -34.16 4.40 -33.27
N ASP A 373 -33.43 3.35 -32.99
CA ASP A 373 -32.39 3.35 -31.96
C ASP A 373 -31.25 4.32 -32.34
N TYR A 374 -30.47 4.75 -31.36
CA TYR A 374 -29.38 5.68 -31.58
C TYR A 374 -28.24 5.03 -32.38
N SER A 375 -27.66 5.81 -33.27
CA SER A 375 -26.40 5.52 -33.94
C SER A 375 -25.66 6.83 -34.20
N PHE A 376 -24.35 6.76 -34.41
CA PHE A 376 -23.58 7.95 -34.76
C PHE A 376 -23.99 8.57 -36.11
N PHE A 377 -24.64 7.80 -36.99
CA PHE A 377 -25.07 8.26 -38.32
C PHE A 377 -26.41 9.00 -38.29
N ASN A 378 -27.33 8.61 -37.41
CA ASN A 378 -28.66 9.21 -37.29
C ASN A 378 -28.75 10.26 -36.16
N GLU A 379 -27.65 10.60 -35.50
CA GLU A 379 -27.57 11.69 -34.51
C GLU A 379 -27.98 13.03 -35.15
N GLU A 380 -28.85 13.78 -34.45
CA GLU A 380 -29.28 15.12 -34.86
C GLU A 380 -28.28 16.19 -34.40
N LYS A 381 -27.69 16.88 -35.37
CA LYS A 381 -26.59 17.86 -35.18
C LYS A 381 -26.97 19.28 -35.60
N GLN A 382 -28.18 19.51 -36.10
CA GLN A 382 -28.64 20.83 -36.50
C GLN A 382 -28.96 21.70 -35.27
N SER A 383 -28.74 23.02 -35.35
CA SER A 383 -29.18 23.93 -34.29
C SER A 383 -30.63 24.38 -34.51
N PHE A 384 -31.40 24.43 -33.42
CA PHE A 384 -32.82 24.76 -33.43
C PHE A 384 -33.11 26.01 -32.58
N GLU A 385 -34.28 26.61 -32.81
CA GLU A 385 -34.89 27.54 -31.88
C GLU A 385 -35.61 26.79 -30.74
N PRO A 386 -35.89 27.48 -29.61
CA PRO A 386 -36.67 26.91 -28.52
C PRO A 386 -37.95 26.20 -28.99
N GLY A 387 -38.11 24.93 -28.62
CA GLY A 387 -39.20 24.07 -29.07
C GLY A 387 -38.93 23.23 -30.32
N TRP A 388 -37.65 23.02 -30.69
CA TRP A 388 -37.23 22.22 -31.85
C TRP A 388 -37.73 22.77 -33.20
N ILE A 389 -37.82 24.10 -33.31
CA ILE A 389 -38.28 24.79 -34.50
C ILE A 389 -37.07 25.17 -35.37
N ASN A 390 -37.19 25.04 -36.69
CA ASN A 390 -36.14 25.45 -37.64
C ASN A 390 -35.88 26.97 -37.54
N GLN A 391 -34.60 27.36 -37.54
CA GLN A 391 -34.18 28.75 -37.34
C GLN A 391 -34.74 29.70 -38.41
N THR A 392 -35.49 30.73 -37.99
CA THR A 392 -35.97 31.81 -38.86
C THR A 392 -35.51 33.22 -38.47
N SER A 393 -34.85 33.45 -37.31
CA SER A 393 -34.35 34.80 -36.94
C SER A 393 -33.22 34.85 -35.88
N LYS A 394 -32.26 35.77 -36.11
CA LYS A 394 -31.18 36.26 -35.21
C LYS A 394 -31.75 37.21 -34.13
N ILE A 395 -31.27 37.45 -32.92
CA ILE A 395 -30.17 37.01 -32.02
C ILE A 395 -30.73 37.28 -30.60
N SER A 396 -30.79 36.28 -29.73
CA SER A 396 -30.92 36.49 -28.28
C SER A 396 -30.09 35.42 -27.55
N ASN A 397 -29.13 35.84 -26.74
CA ASN A 397 -28.19 34.94 -26.06
C ASN A 397 -28.75 34.46 -24.71
N SER A 398 -29.98 33.95 -24.67
CA SER A 398 -30.52 33.35 -23.44
C SER A 398 -29.90 31.96 -23.19
N SER A 399 -29.79 31.56 -21.92
CA SER A 399 -29.34 30.21 -21.54
C SER A 399 -30.23 29.13 -22.16
N ILE A 400 -31.54 29.39 -22.22
CA ILE A 400 -32.53 28.48 -22.79
C ILE A 400 -32.29 28.29 -24.29
N ARG A 401 -32.08 29.38 -25.05
CA ARG A 401 -31.84 29.26 -26.50
C ARG A 401 -30.54 28.52 -26.80
N ARG A 402 -29.48 28.74 -26.01
CA ARG A 402 -28.23 27.96 -26.12
C ARG A 402 -28.46 26.46 -25.90
N ALA A 403 -29.46 26.06 -25.11
CA ALA A 403 -29.78 24.65 -24.89
C ALA A 403 -30.42 23.95 -26.10
N PHE A 404 -30.89 24.68 -27.12
CA PHE A 404 -31.40 24.12 -28.38
C PHE A 404 -30.38 24.19 -29.53
N MET A 405 -29.17 24.71 -29.27
CA MET A 405 -28.07 24.72 -30.23
C MET A 405 -27.17 23.49 -30.02
N TYR A 406 -26.80 22.83 -31.12
CA TYR A 406 -25.90 21.69 -31.06
C TYR A 406 -24.46 22.17 -30.82
N ARG A 407 -23.75 21.51 -29.91
CA ARG A 407 -22.33 21.75 -29.65
C ARG A 407 -21.53 20.47 -29.88
N THR A 408 -20.38 20.59 -30.53
CA THR A 408 -19.49 19.46 -30.78
C THR A 408 -18.79 19.01 -29.50
N GLY A 409 -18.26 17.78 -29.50
CA GLY A 409 -17.53 17.25 -28.36
C GLY A 409 -16.32 18.10 -27.97
N ASP A 410 -15.60 18.61 -28.96
CA ASP A 410 -14.40 19.46 -28.78
C ASP A 410 -14.74 20.81 -28.14
N GLU A 411 -15.91 21.39 -28.45
CA GLU A 411 -16.37 22.63 -27.79
C GLU A 411 -16.81 22.43 -26.33
N LEU A 412 -17.19 21.20 -26.00
CA LEU A 412 -17.70 20.82 -24.68
C LEU A 412 -16.61 20.18 -23.81
N ASP A 413 -15.44 19.86 -24.35
CA ASP A 413 -14.40 19.03 -23.72
C ASP A 413 -14.97 17.72 -23.16
N THR A 414 -15.83 17.07 -23.94
CA THR A 414 -16.55 15.84 -23.53
C THR A 414 -16.06 14.62 -24.30
N TYR A 415 -16.26 13.45 -23.72
CA TYR A 415 -15.90 12.16 -24.30
C TYR A 415 -17.14 11.31 -24.61
N ILE A 416 -16.94 10.28 -25.44
CA ILE A 416 -17.97 9.29 -25.79
C ILE A 416 -18.40 8.55 -24.52
N TYR A 417 -19.70 8.53 -24.23
CA TYR A 417 -20.23 7.88 -23.03
C TYR A 417 -20.85 6.53 -23.38
N VAL A 418 -20.45 5.48 -22.66
CA VAL A 418 -21.00 4.12 -22.86
C VAL A 418 -22.09 3.89 -21.82
N GLY A 419 -23.35 3.83 -22.28
CA GLY A 419 -24.51 3.39 -21.51
C GLY A 419 -24.65 1.87 -21.52
N ASP A 420 -25.76 1.36 -20.97
CA ASP A 420 -26.00 -0.09 -20.97
C ASP A 420 -26.61 -0.56 -22.31
N HIS A 421 -27.39 0.31 -22.97
CA HIS A 421 -28.03 -0.02 -24.24
C HIS A 421 -27.20 0.44 -25.43
N GLU A 422 -26.67 1.66 -25.36
CA GLU A 422 -26.02 2.30 -26.51
C GLU A 422 -24.77 3.09 -26.10
N THR A 423 -23.93 3.37 -27.09
CA THR A 423 -22.78 4.27 -26.93
C THR A 423 -23.12 5.62 -27.53
N TYR A 424 -22.96 6.68 -26.73
CA TYR A 424 -23.35 8.05 -27.06
C TYR A 424 -22.14 8.90 -27.41
N ASN A 425 -22.25 9.67 -28.49
CA ASN A 425 -21.18 10.55 -28.94
C ASN A 425 -20.87 11.67 -27.92
N SER A 426 -19.76 12.37 -28.08
CA SER A 426 -19.34 13.45 -27.17
C SER A 426 -20.20 14.71 -27.29
N GLY A 427 -20.65 15.07 -28.49
CA GLY A 427 -21.48 16.26 -28.73
C GLY A 427 -22.90 16.19 -28.14
N GLY A 428 -23.68 17.24 -28.37
CA GLY A 428 -25.10 17.27 -28.03
C GLY A 428 -25.65 18.65 -27.71
N TYR A 429 -26.88 18.67 -27.19
CA TYR A 429 -27.58 19.87 -26.76
C TYR A 429 -27.42 20.03 -25.26
N VAL A 430 -27.03 21.21 -24.79
CA VAL A 430 -26.54 21.37 -23.42
C VAL A 430 -27.25 22.49 -22.67
N TYR A 431 -27.81 22.16 -21.52
CA TYR A 431 -28.26 23.11 -20.52
C TYR A 431 -27.30 23.16 -19.33
N GLU A 432 -26.90 24.37 -18.94
CA GLU A 432 -25.96 24.62 -17.84
C GLU A 432 -26.72 25.11 -16.59
N TYR A 433 -26.57 24.45 -15.45
CA TYR A 433 -27.22 24.85 -14.20
C TYR A 433 -26.49 26.04 -13.53
N ARG A 434 -26.50 27.20 -14.19
CA ARG A 434 -25.90 28.45 -13.71
C ARG A 434 -26.94 29.35 -13.03
N GLY A 435 -26.52 30.06 -11.97
CA GLY A 435 -27.35 31.06 -11.29
C GLY A 435 -28.02 30.58 -10.00
N ARG A 436 -29.05 31.32 -9.56
CA ARG A 436 -29.77 31.11 -8.30
C ARG A 436 -30.84 30.03 -8.47
N LEU A 437 -31.28 29.45 -7.34
CA LEU A 437 -32.28 28.38 -7.34
C LEU A 437 -33.59 28.77 -8.05
N ALA A 438 -34.08 30.00 -7.86
CA ALA A 438 -35.31 30.48 -8.49
C ALA A 438 -35.19 30.52 -10.02
N ASP A 439 -34.07 31.03 -10.53
CA ASP A 439 -33.78 31.08 -11.97
C ASP A 439 -33.68 29.66 -12.56
N LEU A 440 -33.04 28.75 -11.84
CA LEU A 440 -32.93 27.34 -12.25
C LEU A 440 -34.29 26.65 -12.34
N ARG A 441 -35.17 26.85 -11.36
CA ARG A 441 -36.54 26.31 -11.39
C ARG A 441 -37.34 26.89 -12.54
N SER A 442 -37.33 28.21 -12.71
CA SER A 442 -38.05 28.88 -13.81
C SER A 442 -37.56 28.41 -15.18
N ASN A 443 -36.24 28.27 -15.37
CA ASN A 443 -35.68 27.80 -16.62
C ASN A 443 -36.02 26.33 -16.90
N LEU A 444 -36.04 25.47 -15.88
CA LEU A 444 -36.44 24.08 -16.05
C LEU A 444 -37.92 23.96 -16.45
N SER A 445 -38.81 24.69 -15.78
CA SER A 445 -40.24 24.70 -16.14
C SER A 445 -40.46 25.21 -17.57
N GLU A 446 -39.65 26.17 -18.01
CA GLU A 446 -39.69 26.65 -19.40
C GLU A 446 -39.15 25.59 -20.39
N LEU A 447 -38.05 24.89 -20.07
CA LEU A 447 -37.55 23.78 -20.90
C LEU A 447 -38.55 22.63 -20.99
N HIS A 448 -39.25 22.34 -19.89
CA HIS A 448 -40.33 21.35 -19.85
C HIS A 448 -41.49 21.78 -20.75
N ARG A 449 -41.95 23.04 -20.64
CA ARG A 449 -43.00 23.62 -21.50
C ARG A 449 -42.63 23.59 -22.98
N LEU A 450 -41.35 23.77 -23.30
CA LEU A 450 -40.81 23.73 -24.67
C LEU A 450 -40.50 22.32 -25.16
N ASN A 451 -40.84 21.27 -24.41
CA ASN A 451 -40.53 19.87 -24.76
C ASN A 451 -39.06 19.65 -25.11
N TRP A 452 -38.13 20.20 -24.31
CA TRP A 452 -36.69 20.02 -24.55
C TRP A 452 -36.34 18.52 -24.60
N ILE A 453 -36.92 17.72 -23.70
CA ILE A 453 -36.92 16.25 -23.77
C ILE A 453 -38.21 15.80 -24.44
N ASP A 454 -38.06 15.15 -25.58
CA ASP A 454 -39.15 14.63 -26.40
C ASP A 454 -38.86 13.19 -26.84
N SER A 455 -39.74 12.65 -27.68
CA SER A 455 -39.61 11.28 -28.18
C SER A 455 -38.43 11.01 -29.13
N GLN A 456 -37.72 12.04 -29.60
CA GLN A 456 -36.48 11.90 -30.38
C GLN A 456 -35.24 11.78 -29.49
N THR A 457 -35.39 12.08 -28.21
CA THR A 457 -34.33 11.95 -27.22
C THR A 457 -33.95 10.48 -27.06
N ARG A 458 -32.65 10.19 -27.01
CA ARG A 458 -32.12 8.84 -26.75
C ARG A 458 -31.36 8.78 -25.44
N ALA A 459 -30.67 9.85 -25.06
CA ALA A 459 -30.03 9.92 -23.77
C ALA A 459 -30.02 11.34 -23.21
N VAL A 460 -30.17 11.44 -21.90
CA VAL A 460 -29.89 12.65 -21.13
C VAL A 460 -28.85 12.32 -20.07
N ILE A 461 -27.73 13.02 -20.12
CA ILE A 461 -26.58 12.83 -19.24
C ILE A 461 -26.40 14.09 -18.41
N ILE A 462 -26.44 13.94 -17.09
CA ILE A 462 -26.15 15.03 -16.14
C ILE A 462 -24.82 14.74 -15.47
N GLN A 463 -23.88 15.67 -15.59
CA GLN A 463 -22.55 15.57 -14.99
C GLN A 463 -22.31 16.73 -14.03
N LEU A 464 -21.73 16.41 -12.87
CA LEU A 464 -21.34 17.40 -11.87
C LEU A 464 -20.15 16.90 -11.04
N SER A 465 -19.31 17.83 -10.60
CA SER A 465 -18.12 17.54 -9.80
C SER A 465 -18.27 18.14 -8.41
N LEU A 466 -18.14 17.31 -7.38
CA LEU A 466 -18.24 17.70 -5.98
C LEU A 466 -16.86 17.64 -5.33
N TYR A 467 -16.62 18.53 -4.38
CA TYR A 467 -15.46 18.48 -3.49
C TYR A 467 -15.92 18.56 -2.05
N ASN A 468 -15.52 17.58 -1.23
CA ASN A 468 -15.75 17.61 0.21
C ASN A 468 -14.47 18.10 0.92
N PRO A 469 -14.46 19.34 1.46
CA PRO A 469 -13.29 19.89 2.14
C PRO A 469 -12.98 19.16 3.46
N ASN A 470 -13.96 18.50 4.10
CA ASN A 470 -13.74 17.83 5.39
C ASN A 470 -12.89 16.56 5.25
N VAL A 471 -12.97 15.88 4.09
CA VAL A 471 -12.23 14.64 3.80
C VAL A 471 -11.26 14.77 2.62
N ALA A 472 -11.12 15.98 2.08
CA ALA A 472 -10.27 16.32 0.92
C ALA A 472 -10.47 15.36 -0.28
N LEU A 473 -11.73 15.08 -0.62
CA LEU A 473 -12.08 14.14 -1.67
C LEU A 473 -12.96 14.81 -2.73
N PHE A 474 -12.58 14.64 -3.99
CA PHE A 474 -13.42 14.97 -5.12
C PHE A 474 -14.34 13.80 -5.44
N THR A 475 -15.53 14.06 -5.98
CA THR A 475 -16.43 13.03 -6.45
C THR A 475 -17.10 13.50 -7.74
N CYS A 476 -16.88 12.76 -8.81
CA CYS A 476 -17.58 12.95 -10.08
C CYS A 476 -18.90 12.19 -10.01
N VAL A 477 -20.00 12.88 -10.28
CA VAL A 477 -21.34 12.29 -10.27
C VAL A 477 -21.91 12.41 -11.68
N THR A 478 -22.33 11.26 -12.23
CA THR A 478 -22.98 11.17 -13.54
C THR A 478 -24.32 10.48 -13.39
N PHE A 479 -25.39 11.12 -13.86
CA PHE A 479 -26.70 10.52 -14.07
C PHE A 479 -26.92 10.33 -15.56
N LEU A 480 -27.34 9.15 -16.00
CA LEU A 480 -27.71 8.87 -17.38
C LEU A 480 -29.14 8.35 -17.38
N VAL A 481 -30.01 8.92 -18.21
CA VAL A 481 -31.30 8.31 -18.54
C VAL A 481 -31.31 7.98 -20.02
N GLU A 482 -31.43 6.68 -20.33
CA GLU A 482 -31.59 6.18 -21.70
C GLU A 482 -33.08 6.10 -22.03
N PHE A 483 -33.46 6.60 -23.21
CA PHE A 483 -34.83 6.64 -23.72
C PHE A 483 -34.90 5.69 -24.91
N LEU A 484 -35.51 4.53 -24.72
CA LEU A 484 -35.58 3.51 -25.77
C LEU A 484 -36.54 3.93 -26.88
N SER A 485 -36.31 3.44 -28.10
CA SER A 485 -37.23 3.60 -29.23
C SER A 485 -38.65 3.06 -28.94
N THR A 486 -38.77 2.08 -28.05
CA THR A 486 -40.04 1.51 -27.57
C THR A 486 -40.81 2.42 -26.60
N GLY A 487 -40.19 3.50 -26.11
CA GLY A 487 -40.78 4.46 -25.18
C GLY A 487 -40.46 4.24 -23.70
N GLY A 488 -39.68 3.20 -23.36
CA GLY A 488 -39.20 2.96 -21.99
C GLY A 488 -38.04 3.88 -21.59
N LEU A 489 -37.94 4.21 -20.30
CA LEU A 489 -36.82 4.97 -19.72
C LEU A 489 -36.00 4.07 -18.79
N PHE A 490 -34.68 4.20 -18.86
CA PHE A 490 -33.73 3.45 -18.03
C PHE A 490 -32.76 4.40 -17.33
N PRO A 491 -32.98 4.74 -16.05
CA PRO A 491 -32.11 5.60 -15.27
C PRO A 491 -30.90 4.85 -14.71
N GLN A 492 -29.73 5.48 -14.76
CA GLN A 492 -28.45 4.97 -14.28
C GLN A 492 -27.67 6.06 -13.55
N SER A 493 -26.85 5.67 -12.58
CA SER A 493 -26.01 6.62 -11.86
C SER A 493 -24.64 6.06 -11.52
N ARG A 494 -23.61 6.90 -11.69
CA ARG A 494 -22.22 6.61 -11.33
C ARG A 494 -21.68 7.71 -10.41
N PHE A 495 -20.97 7.29 -9.37
CA PHE A 495 -20.36 8.15 -8.36
C PHE A 495 -18.91 7.69 -8.19
N GLU A 496 -17.98 8.50 -8.64
CA GLU A 496 -16.56 8.16 -8.71
C GLU A 496 -15.75 9.08 -7.80
N PRO A 497 -15.29 8.58 -6.64
CA PRO A 497 -14.46 9.35 -5.74
C PRO A 497 -13.02 9.42 -6.27
N LEU A 498 -12.41 10.59 -6.18
CA LEU A 498 -11.03 10.85 -6.54
C LEU A 498 -10.35 11.62 -5.42
N SER A 499 -9.24 11.09 -4.90
CA SER A 499 -8.39 11.83 -3.97
C SER A 499 -7.30 12.53 -4.76
N PHE A 500 -7.37 13.86 -4.85
CA PHE A 500 -6.21 14.66 -5.24
C PHE A 500 -5.37 14.91 -3.99
N GLN A 501 -4.73 13.88 -3.46
CA GLN A 501 -3.61 14.13 -2.56
C GLN A 501 -2.50 14.75 -3.40
N GLY A 502 -2.19 16.02 -3.12
CA GLY A 502 -1.05 16.68 -3.74
C GLY A 502 0.21 15.90 -3.40
N LEU A 503 0.90 15.40 -4.42
CA LEU A 503 2.28 14.89 -4.42
C LEU A 503 2.79 14.53 -3.01
N ASP A 504 2.20 13.51 -2.40
CA ASP A 504 2.82 12.94 -1.21
C ASP A 504 4.16 12.34 -1.64
N ILE A 505 5.21 12.34 -0.82
CA ILE A 505 6.57 11.96 -1.26
C ILE A 505 6.62 10.51 -1.79
N PHE A 506 5.68 9.64 -1.42
CA PHE A 506 5.50 8.34 -2.06
C PHE A 506 5.14 8.43 -3.55
N SER A 507 4.43 9.47 -3.97
CA SER A 507 4.17 9.82 -5.37
C SER A 507 5.45 10.20 -6.11
N TYR A 508 6.44 10.81 -5.44
CA TYR A 508 7.77 11.09 -5.99
C TYR A 508 8.67 9.86 -6.08
N PHE A 509 8.42 8.82 -5.28
CA PHE A 509 9.11 7.52 -5.40
C PHE A 509 8.49 6.63 -6.50
N LEU A 510 7.29 6.97 -6.95
CA LEU A 510 6.49 6.23 -7.94
C LEU A 510 6.62 6.77 -9.37
N LEU A 511 7.02 8.04 -9.52
CA LEU A 511 7.47 8.68 -10.76
C LEU A 511 8.98 8.44 -10.93
#